data_AF-A0AAV2YYH4-F1
#
_entry.id   AF-A0AAV2YYH4-F1
#
_cell.length_a   1.000
_cell.length_b   1.000
_cell.length_c   1.000
_cell.angle_alpha   90.00
_cell.angle_beta   90.00
_cell.angle_gamma   90.00
#
_symmetry.space_group_name_H-M   'P 1'
#
loop_
_entity.id
_entity.type
_entity.pdbx_description
1 polymer ?
#
loop_
_entity_poly.entity_id
_entity_poly.type
_entity_poly.pdbx_seq_one_letter_code
_entity_poly.pdbx_strand_id
1 'polypeptide(L)'
;MTVEGVNHVFCVNGYGCSGNRDDGACPGKVDGLLPYGSYCGLVRTKVYGCKQYDNPDGRKNSWKINEIDCDVGMIPVSVAGAGTYCAKLPVCVGNAPGNCPSVPRSSTPVRCDVVQPNVYGCTALPPRL
;
A
#
# COMPACT_ATOMS: atom_id res chain seq x y z
N MET A 1 -7.21 -19.54 -1.78
CA MET A 1 -7.14 -18.36 -0.89
C MET A 1 -5.90 -17.55 -1.19
N THR A 2 -6.03 -16.24 -1.36
CA THR A 2 -4.91 -15.33 -1.63
C THR A 2 -4.51 -14.59 -0.36
N VAL A 3 -3.22 -14.29 -0.23
CA VAL A 3 -2.69 -13.45 0.85
C VAL A 3 -2.17 -12.16 0.23
N GLU A 4 -2.56 -11.01 0.78
CA GLU A 4 -2.13 -9.70 0.31
C GLU A 4 -0.60 -9.62 0.27
N GLY A 5 -0.04 -9.25 -0.90
CA GLY A 5 1.40 -9.17 -1.11
C GLY A 5 2.08 -10.49 -1.49
N VAL A 6 1.36 -11.60 -1.57
CA VAL A 6 1.91 -12.91 -1.96
C VAL A 6 1.34 -13.35 -3.29
N ASN A 7 2.22 -13.56 -4.28
CA ASN A 7 1.82 -14.06 -5.59
C ASN A 7 1.71 -15.60 -5.58
N HIS A 8 0.78 -16.14 -4.77
CA HIS A 8 0.48 -17.56 -4.69
C HIS A 8 -0.96 -17.78 -4.19
N VAL A 9 -1.58 -18.89 -4.60
CA VAL A 9 -2.88 -19.34 -4.09
C VAL A 9 -2.70 -20.51 -3.13
N PHE A 10 -3.31 -20.43 -1.96
CA PHE A 10 -3.21 -21.44 -0.90
C PHE A 10 -4.56 -22.08 -0.60
N CYS A 11 -4.54 -23.29 -0.04
CA CYS A 11 -5.73 -23.95 0.49
C CYS A 11 -6.00 -23.50 1.94
N VAL A 12 -7.27 -23.40 2.29
CA VAL A 12 -7.73 -23.18 3.68
C VAL A 12 -8.84 -24.18 3.98
N ASN A 13 -8.99 -24.52 5.25
CA ASN A 13 -10.09 -25.37 5.70
C ASN A 13 -11.27 -24.47 6.12
N GLY A 14 -12.46 -24.72 5.56
CA GLY A 14 -13.64 -23.88 5.76
C GLY A 14 -13.77 -22.74 4.75
N TYR A 15 -14.60 -21.74 5.08
CA TYR A 15 -14.78 -20.56 4.24
C TYR A 15 -13.60 -19.59 4.40
N GLY A 16 -13.15 -19.00 3.30
CA GLY A 16 -12.06 -18.03 3.33
C GLY A 16 -12.47 -16.69 3.92
N CYS A 17 -11.55 -16.02 4.61
CA CYS A 17 -11.63 -14.61 4.97
C CYS A 17 -11.77 -13.71 3.72
N SER A 18 -12.99 -13.31 3.38
CA SER A 18 -13.24 -12.52 2.18
C SER A 18 -14.47 -11.63 2.34
N GLY A 19 -14.41 -10.42 1.78
CA GLY A 19 -15.55 -9.51 1.73
C GLY A 19 -15.84 -8.89 3.09
N ASN A 20 -17.00 -9.21 3.66
CA ASN A 20 -17.49 -8.55 4.88
C ASN A 20 -17.40 -9.45 6.13
N ARG A 21 -16.70 -10.58 6.04
CA ARG A 21 -16.57 -11.57 7.13
C ARG A 21 -15.16 -11.59 7.71
N ASP A 22 -15.05 -11.37 9.02
CA ASP A 22 -13.81 -11.31 9.78
C ASP A 22 -13.42 -12.64 10.44
N ASP A 23 -14.30 -13.63 10.36
CA ASP A 23 -14.20 -14.95 10.98
C ASP A 23 -13.69 -16.05 10.02
N GLY A 24 -13.39 -15.69 8.77
CA GLY A 24 -12.95 -16.64 7.75
C GLY A 24 -11.51 -17.15 7.93
N ALA A 25 -11.24 -18.32 7.37
CA ALA A 25 -9.96 -18.99 7.45
C ALA A 25 -8.92 -18.35 6.52
N CYS A 26 -7.67 -18.31 7.00
CA CYS A 26 -6.50 -17.87 6.25
C CYS A 26 -5.42 -18.95 6.20
N PRO A 27 -4.58 -18.96 5.15
CA PRO A 27 -3.50 -19.92 5.01
C PRO A 27 -2.58 -19.96 6.24
N GLY A 28 -2.30 -21.18 6.70
CA GLY A 28 -1.30 -21.42 7.75
C GLY A 28 0.13 -21.20 7.25
N LYS A 29 1.09 -21.57 8.09
CA LYS A 29 2.50 -21.53 7.72
C LYS A 29 2.79 -22.42 6.52
N VAL A 30 3.52 -21.89 5.55
CA VAL A 30 4.05 -22.60 4.38
C VAL A 30 5.51 -22.19 4.20
N ASP A 31 6.41 -23.16 4.18
CA ASP A 31 7.84 -22.88 4.08
C ASP A 31 8.17 -22.10 2.80
N GLY A 32 9.02 -21.08 2.94
CA GLY A 32 9.45 -20.21 1.85
C GLY A 32 8.43 -19.18 1.35
N LEU A 33 7.12 -19.41 1.51
CA LEU A 33 6.06 -18.53 0.99
C LEU A 33 5.32 -17.75 2.08
N LEU A 34 5.01 -18.42 3.18
CA LEU A 34 4.30 -17.88 4.35
C LEU A 34 4.99 -18.42 5.61
N PRO A 35 6.25 -18.02 5.91
CA PRO A 35 7.05 -18.61 6.98
C PRO A 35 6.41 -18.48 8.36
N TYR A 36 5.49 -17.52 8.53
CA TYR A 36 4.76 -17.27 9.77
C TYR A 36 3.24 -17.43 9.62
N GLY A 37 2.78 -17.86 8.44
CA GLY A 37 1.35 -17.97 8.12
C GLY A 37 0.68 -16.62 7.82
N SER A 38 -0.65 -16.61 7.89
CA SER A 38 -1.46 -15.43 7.62
C SER A 38 -2.70 -15.35 8.52
N TYR A 39 -3.32 -14.18 8.57
CA TYR A 39 -4.48 -13.89 9.41
C TYR A 39 -5.54 -13.10 8.67
N CYS A 40 -6.79 -13.19 9.14
CA CYS A 40 -7.90 -12.43 8.60
C CYS A 40 -7.84 -10.97 9.10
N GLY A 41 -7.85 -10.03 8.16
CA GLY A 41 -7.85 -8.60 8.45
C GLY A 41 -8.24 -7.76 7.25
N LEU A 42 -8.37 -6.45 7.46
CA LEU A 42 -8.67 -5.53 6.38
C LEU A 42 -7.44 -5.37 5.46
N VAL A 43 -7.62 -5.76 4.20
CA VAL A 43 -6.66 -5.52 3.12
C VAL A 43 -6.81 -4.10 2.56
N ARG A 44 -5.94 -3.68 1.64
CA ARG A 44 -5.96 -2.32 1.04
C ARG A 44 -7.33 -1.85 0.54
N THR A 45 -8.18 -2.77 0.09
CA THR A 45 -9.54 -2.44 -0.40
C THR A 45 -10.58 -2.30 0.72
N LYS A 46 -10.18 -2.33 2.00
CA LYS A 46 -11.06 -2.23 3.19
C LYS A 46 -12.14 -3.31 3.25
N VAL A 47 -11.91 -4.43 2.57
CA VAL A 47 -12.65 -5.68 2.77
C VAL A 47 -11.77 -6.63 3.57
N TYR A 48 -12.38 -7.62 4.22
CA TYR A 48 -11.64 -8.70 4.85
C TYR A 48 -10.93 -9.55 3.80
N GLY A 49 -9.67 -9.85 4.09
CA GLY A 49 -8.77 -10.69 3.30
C GLY A 49 -7.61 -11.19 4.15
N CYS A 50 -6.82 -12.12 3.62
CA CYS A 50 -5.68 -12.66 4.37
C CYS A 50 -4.44 -11.79 4.25
N LYS A 51 -3.77 -11.56 5.39
CA LYS A 51 -2.53 -10.78 5.50
C LYS A 51 -1.43 -11.62 6.13
N GLN A 52 -0.18 -11.43 5.70
CA GLN A 52 0.95 -12.17 6.26
C GLN A 52 1.26 -11.73 7.69
N TYR A 53 1.66 -12.70 8.52
CA TYR A 53 2.43 -12.39 9.72
C TYR A 53 3.88 -12.06 9.34
N ASP A 54 4.51 -11.14 10.06
CA ASP A 54 5.90 -10.74 9.88
C ASP A 54 6.84 -11.31 10.95
N ASN A 55 6.28 -11.99 11.96
CA ASN A 55 7.00 -12.57 13.08
C ASN A 55 6.51 -14.00 13.39
N PRO A 56 7.39 -14.86 13.93
CA PRO A 56 7.04 -16.22 14.31
C PRO A 56 6.06 -16.30 15.48
N ASP A 57 5.93 -15.24 16.27
CA ASP A 57 5.02 -15.17 17.42
C ASP A 57 3.54 -15.04 17.00
N GLY A 58 3.24 -14.97 15.69
CA GLY A 58 1.88 -14.85 15.18
C GLY A 58 1.19 -13.57 15.64
N ARG A 59 1.97 -12.55 16.05
CA ARG A 59 1.42 -11.24 16.37
C ARG A 59 1.07 -10.57 15.06
N LYS A 60 -0.21 -10.20 14.93
CA LYS A 60 -0.66 -9.37 13.81
C LYS A 60 0.29 -8.19 13.76
N ASN A 61 0.91 -7.95 12.61
CA ASN A 61 1.45 -6.64 12.43
C ASN A 61 0.27 -5.68 12.51
N SER A 62 0.21 -4.90 13.59
CA SER A 62 -0.18 -3.52 13.38
C SER A 62 0.77 -3.07 12.30
N TRP A 63 0.29 -2.96 11.06
CA TRP A 63 1.01 -2.24 10.03
C TRP A 63 1.14 -0.82 10.60
N LYS A 64 2.14 -0.60 11.44
CA LYS A 64 2.80 0.67 11.63
C LYS A 64 3.62 0.86 10.37
N ILE A 65 2.91 0.99 9.26
CA ILE A 65 3.40 1.87 8.23
C ILE A 65 3.47 3.19 8.96
N ASN A 66 4.63 3.81 9.01
CA ASN A 66 4.63 5.24 9.15
C ASN A 66 3.88 5.77 7.92
N GLU A 67 2.57 5.95 8.13
CA GLU A 67 1.94 7.26 8.08
C GLU A 67 1.55 7.71 6.68
N ILE A 68 0.61 6.97 6.08
CA ILE A 68 -0.50 7.52 5.29
C ILE A 68 -1.50 6.39 4.94
N ASP A 69 -2.69 6.44 5.53
CA ASP A 69 -3.85 5.66 5.09
C ASP A 69 -4.58 6.52 4.05
N CYS A 70 -4.40 6.19 2.78
CA CYS A 70 -5.07 6.90 1.70
C CYS A 70 -6.51 6.45 1.56
N ASP A 71 -7.42 7.39 1.32
CA ASP A 71 -8.82 7.10 1.02
C ASP A 71 -8.96 6.18 -0.21
N VAL A 72 -10.12 5.52 -0.33
CA VAL A 72 -10.42 4.60 -1.43
C VAL A 72 -10.19 5.28 -2.78
N GLY A 73 -9.33 4.66 -3.60
CA GLY A 73 -8.95 5.16 -4.93
C GLY A 73 -7.75 6.10 -4.95
N MET A 74 -7.10 6.31 -3.80
CA MET A 74 -5.82 7.00 -3.70
C MET A 74 -4.70 6.02 -3.35
N ILE A 75 -3.48 6.37 -3.75
CA ILE A 75 -2.27 5.62 -3.43
C ILE A 75 -1.19 6.56 -2.88
N PRO A 76 -0.28 6.04 -2.04
CA PRO A 76 0.84 6.82 -1.55
C PRO A 76 1.81 7.14 -2.70
N VAL A 77 2.18 8.41 -2.82
CA VAL A 77 3.12 8.95 -3.80
C VAL A 77 4.17 9.78 -3.09
N SER A 78 5.43 9.53 -3.40
CA SER A 78 6.56 10.31 -2.89
C SER A 78 6.73 11.59 -3.68
N VAL A 79 6.88 12.70 -2.97
CA VAL A 79 7.19 14.02 -3.48
C VAL A 79 8.63 14.35 -3.10
N ALA A 80 9.47 14.53 -4.12
CA ALA A 80 10.85 14.94 -3.94
C ALA A 80 10.90 16.28 -3.17
N GLY A 81 11.64 16.29 -2.05
CA GLY A 81 11.79 17.46 -1.19
C GLY A 81 10.66 17.72 -0.18
N ALA A 82 9.60 16.90 -0.13
CA ALA A 82 8.48 17.13 0.80
C ALA A 82 8.05 15.92 1.64
N GLY A 83 8.13 14.69 1.09
CA GLY A 83 7.70 13.48 1.79
C GLY A 83 6.69 12.66 0.99
N THR A 84 5.94 11.77 1.64
CA THR A 84 4.92 10.91 0.99
C THR A 84 3.53 11.45 1.28
N TYR A 85 2.63 11.40 0.29
CA TYR A 85 1.25 11.91 0.38
C TYR A 85 0.30 11.09 -0.52
N CYS A 86 -1.01 11.28 -0.38
CA CYS A 86 -2.02 10.56 -1.17
C CYS A 86 -2.37 11.25 -2.49
N ALA A 87 -2.31 10.51 -3.60
CA ALA A 87 -2.77 10.98 -4.91
C ALA A 87 -3.74 9.98 -5.54
N LYS A 88 -4.66 10.49 -6.35
CA LYS A 88 -5.59 9.69 -7.14
C LYS A 88 -4.90 9.17 -8.41
N LEU A 89 -5.20 7.94 -8.81
CA LEU A 89 -4.72 7.39 -10.08
C LEU A 89 -5.24 8.20 -11.30
N PRO A 90 -4.50 8.24 -12.42
CA PRO A 90 -3.14 7.73 -12.58
C PRO A 90 -2.13 8.65 -11.89
N VAL A 91 -1.09 8.10 -11.26
CA VAL A 91 -0.08 8.89 -10.55
C VAL A 91 1.17 9.12 -11.41
N CYS A 92 1.83 10.25 -11.18
CA CYS A 92 3.11 10.58 -11.80
C CYS A 92 4.24 9.75 -11.18
N VAL A 93 4.64 8.66 -11.84
CA VAL A 93 5.72 7.79 -11.37
C VAL A 93 6.32 6.97 -12.51
N GLY A 94 7.63 6.76 -12.48
CA GLY A 94 8.31 5.89 -13.44
C GLY A 94 8.21 6.47 -14.84
N ASN A 95 7.69 5.73 -15.80
CA ASN A 95 7.58 6.18 -17.20
C ASN A 95 6.24 6.87 -17.53
N ALA A 96 5.39 7.13 -16.54
CA ALA A 96 4.04 7.66 -16.76
C ALA A 96 3.86 9.05 -16.11
N PRO A 97 3.47 10.08 -16.89
CA PRO A 97 2.97 11.32 -16.30
C PRO A 97 1.60 11.08 -15.65
N GLY A 98 1.26 11.87 -14.64
CA GLY A 98 -0.01 11.72 -13.93
C GLY A 98 -0.22 12.73 -12.82
N ASN A 99 -1.14 12.41 -11.92
CA ASN A 99 -1.48 13.25 -10.79
C ASN A 99 -0.37 13.22 -9.73
N CYS A 100 -0.18 14.37 -9.08
CA CYS A 100 0.62 14.51 -7.87
C CYS A 100 -0.27 14.84 -6.68
N PRO A 101 0.16 14.46 -5.46
CA PRO A 101 -0.63 14.70 -4.27
C PRO A 101 -0.61 16.17 -3.85
N SER A 102 -1.69 16.61 -3.20
CA SER A 102 -1.73 17.91 -2.51
C SER A 102 -1.02 17.79 -1.17
N VAL A 103 -0.07 18.68 -0.87
CA VAL A 103 0.64 18.69 0.40
C VAL A 103 -0.12 19.53 1.44
N PRO A 104 -0.56 18.97 2.58
CA PRO A 104 -1.43 19.68 3.52
C PRO A 104 -0.75 20.85 4.28
N ARG A 105 0.58 20.86 4.38
CA ARG A 105 1.33 21.79 5.26
C ARG A 105 2.15 22.85 4.54
N SER A 106 2.05 22.96 3.23
CA SER A 106 2.82 23.94 2.48
C SER A 106 2.03 24.38 1.25
N SER A 107 1.90 25.68 1.02
CA SER A 107 1.39 26.25 -0.23
C SER A 107 2.31 25.95 -1.43
N THR A 108 3.25 25.02 -1.27
CA THR A 108 4.21 24.63 -2.28
C THR A 108 3.49 23.79 -3.33
N PRO A 109 3.36 24.30 -4.57
CA PRO A 109 2.77 23.53 -5.65
C PRO A 109 3.67 22.32 -5.94
N VAL A 110 3.05 21.14 -5.97
CA VAL A 110 3.67 19.90 -6.41
C VAL A 110 3.29 19.67 -7.86
N ARG A 111 4.27 19.35 -8.70
CA ARG A 111 4.03 19.01 -10.10
C ARG A 111 4.75 17.74 -10.52
N CYS A 112 4.25 17.14 -11.59
CA CYS A 112 4.90 16.02 -12.24
C CYS A 112 6.05 16.55 -13.10
N ASP A 113 7.27 16.12 -12.81
CA ASP A 113 8.49 16.50 -13.52
C ASP A 113 9.36 15.27 -13.82
N VAL A 114 10.32 15.43 -14.72
CA VAL A 114 11.33 14.41 -15.01
C VAL A 114 12.44 14.50 -13.95
N VAL A 115 12.50 13.52 -13.05
CA VAL A 115 13.46 13.47 -11.94
C VAL A 115 14.76 12.74 -12.30
N GLN A 116 14.70 11.85 -13.30
CA GLN A 116 15.84 11.19 -13.95
C GLN A 116 15.52 11.03 -15.43
N PRO A 117 16.49 10.76 -16.33
CA PRO A 117 16.19 10.55 -17.75
C PRO A 117 15.07 9.51 -17.95
N ASN A 118 13.95 9.95 -18.54
CA ASN A 118 12.73 9.16 -18.76
C ASN A 118 12.02 8.65 -17.49
N VAL A 119 12.25 9.26 -16.33
CA VAL A 119 11.56 8.95 -15.08
C VAL A 119 10.81 10.19 -14.59
N TYR A 120 9.48 10.12 -14.62
CA TYR A 120 8.56 11.05 -14.01
C TYR A 120 8.48 10.83 -12.49
N GLY A 121 8.40 11.93 -11.75
CA GLY A 121 8.16 11.94 -10.32
C GLY A 121 7.57 13.28 -9.88
N CYS A 122 6.88 13.25 -8.73
CA CYS A 122 6.33 14.46 -8.14
C CYS A 122 7.42 15.27 -7.44
N THR A 123 7.51 16.56 -7.73
CA THR A 123 8.48 17.47 -7.12
C THR A 123 7.80 18.68 -6.52
N ALA A 124 8.24 19.07 -5.32
CA ALA A 124 7.83 20.30 -4.67
C ALA A 124 8.61 21.48 -5.27
N LEU A 125 7.90 22.49 -5.77
CA LEU A 125 8.57 23.68 -6.31
C LEU A 125 9.18 24.53 -5.18
N PRO A 126 10.38 25.10 -5.35
CA PRO A 126 10.87 26.07 -4.38
C PRO A 126 9.90 27.27 -4.32
N PRO A 127 9.73 27.90 -3.13
CA PRO A 127 8.95 29.12 -3.02
C PRO A 127 9.53 30.18 -3.97
N ARG A 128 8.65 30.88 -4.71
CA ARG A 128 9.08 32.03 -5.53
C ARG A 128 9.61 33.11 -4.58
N LEU A 129 10.91 33.41 -4.69
CA LEU A 129 11.55 34.59 -4.10
C LEU A 129 11.02 35.87 -4.75
#